data_AF-A0A965QWM4-F1
#
_entry.id   AF-A0A965QWM4-F1
#
_cell.length_a   1.000
_cell.length_b   1.000
_cell.length_c   1.000
_cell.angle_alpha   90.00
_cell.angle_beta   90.00
_cell.angle_gamma   90.00
#
_symmetry.space_group_name_H-M   'P 1'
#
loop_
_entity.id
_entity.type
_entity.pdbx_description
1 polymer ?
#
loop_
_entity_poly.entity_id
_entity_poly.type
_entity_poly.pdbx_seq_one_letter_code
_entity_poly.pdbx_strand_id
1 'polypeptide(L)'
;MTAMTSQKRQVILRQAAGYLELGELLVDGAEPIPPSARKLLLRALDTLRELPEQARCGPSASLLEGEALRALGDWDAALPPLHRAAEADASRIEAWLGIGWCLKRLGRLTEAIAALDHGLTASPQEPILLYNLACYHSLAGNVPAAIEHLTKAISIDDRFRDLTGMERDFDPIRSDPRFVAVTHLTV
;
A
#
# COMPACT_ATOMS: atom_id res chain seq x y z
N MET A 1 -13.12 -36.39 4.79
CA MET A 1 -12.29 -35.24 4.37
C MET A 1 -11.24 -35.00 5.44
N THR A 2 -9.97 -35.23 5.15
CA THR A 2 -8.87 -34.99 6.09
C THR A 2 -8.64 -33.47 6.20
N ALA A 3 -8.72 -32.92 7.41
CA ALA A 3 -8.49 -31.49 7.63
C ALA A 3 -7.08 -31.11 7.17
N MET A 4 -6.96 -29.99 6.45
CA MET A 4 -5.67 -29.53 5.95
C MET A 4 -4.72 -29.19 7.11
N THR A 5 -3.48 -29.68 7.06
CA THR A 5 -2.49 -29.47 8.12
C THR A 5 -2.00 -28.01 8.16
N SER A 6 -1.50 -27.57 9.32
CA SER A 6 -0.90 -26.23 9.48
C SER A 6 0.29 -26.03 8.55
N GLN A 7 1.12 -27.06 8.39
CA GLN A 7 2.27 -27.03 7.48
C GLN A 7 1.83 -26.79 6.03
N LYS A 8 0.76 -27.46 5.57
CA LYS A 8 0.26 -27.29 4.21
C LYS A 8 -0.31 -25.88 4.00
N ARG A 9 -1.02 -25.32 4.98
CA ARG A 9 -1.46 -23.91 4.95
C ARG A 9 -0.28 -22.94 4.80
N GLN A 10 0.79 -23.14 5.57
CA GLN A 10 1.97 -22.26 5.52
C GLN A 10 2.70 -22.33 4.17
N VAL A 11 2.72 -23.51 3.53
CA VAL A 11 3.28 -23.65 2.17
C VAL A 11 2.44 -22.87 1.16
N ILE A 12 1.12 -22.98 1.22
CA ILE A 12 0.20 -22.25 0.33
C ILE A 12 0.39 -20.73 0.47
N LEU A 13 0.44 -20.22 1.71
CA LEU A 13 0.67 -18.80 1.97
C LEU A 13 2.01 -18.30 1.39
N ARG A 14 3.09 -19.08 1.59
CA ARG A 14 4.40 -18.72 1.02
C ARG A 14 4.41 -18.75 -0.50
N GLN A 15 3.72 -19.70 -1.12
CA GLN A 15 3.60 -19.77 -2.57
C GLN A 15 2.81 -18.57 -3.13
N ALA A 16 1.68 -18.22 -2.50
CA ALA A 16 0.91 -17.05 -2.89
C ALA A 16 1.73 -15.76 -2.75
N ALA A 17 2.46 -15.60 -1.64
CA ALA A 17 3.36 -14.46 -1.42
C ALA A 17 4.45 -14.36 -2.51
N GLY A 18 5.07 -15.48 -2.89
CA GLY A 18 6.09 -15.47 -3.95
C GLY A 18 5.51 -15.10 -5.32
N TYR A 19 4.29 -15.53 -5.66
CA TYR A 19 3.64 -15.09 -6.89
C TYR A 19 3.28 -13.60 -6.86
N LEU A 20 2.82 -13.09 -5.72
CA LEU A 20 2.54 -11.68 -5.51
C LEU A 20 3.81 -10.84 -5.73
N GLU A 21 4.90 -11.17 -5.04
CA GLU A 21 6.17 -10.45 -5.12
C GLU A 21 6.69 -10.39 -6.57
N LEU A 22 6.72 -11.51 -7.28
CA LEU A 22 7.12 -11.54 -8.68
C LEU A 22 6.18 -10.75 -9.60
N GLY A 23 4.88 -10.72 -9.27
CA GLY A 23 3.89 -9.95 -10.00
C GLY A 23 4.13 -8.44 -9.83
N GLU A 24 4.32 -7.99 -8.60
CA GLU A 24 4.54 -6.58 -8.27
C GLU A 24 5.82 -6.01 -8.86
N LEU A 25 6.91 -6.80 -8.91
CA LEU A 25 8.16 -6.40 -9.57
C LEU A 25 8.00 -6.03 -11.05
N LEU A 26 6.91 -6.48 -11.68
CA LEU A 26 6.60 -6.21 -13.08
C LEU A 26 5.54 -5.12 -13.27
N VAL A 27 4.93 -4.61 -12.19
CA VAL A 27 3.92 -3.55 -12.26
C VAL A 27 4.61 -2.19 -12.20
N ASP A 28 4.31 -1.35 -13.19
CA ASP A 28 4.58 0.08 -13.15
C ASP A 28 3.26 0.81 -12.92
N GLY A 29 3.18 1.66 -11.90
CA GLY A 29 1.96 2.36 -11.52
C GLY A 29 1.41 3.33 -12.58
N ALA A 30 2.23 3.70 -13.57
CA ALA A 30 1.85 4.58 -14.68
C ALA A 30 1.34 3.82 -15.93
N GLU A 31 1.59 2.52 -16.02
CA GLU A 31 1.35 1.72 -17.23
C GLU A 31 0.26 0.64 -17.00
N PRO A 32 -0.39 0.15 -18.05
CA PRO A 32 -1.25 -1.02 -17.95
C PRO A 32 -0.48 -2.24 -17.43
N ILE A 33 -1.11 -3.00 -16.53
CA ILE A 33 -0.50 -4.18 -15.91
C ILE A 33 -0.08 -5.19 -16.99
N PRO A 34 1.22 -5.55 -17.07
CA PRO A 34 1.69 -6.50 -18.08
C PRO A 34 0.99 -7.86 -17.96
N PRO A 35 0.76 -8.57 -19.08
CA PRO A 35 0.12 -9.90 -19.04
C PRO A 35 0.86 -10.91 -18.15
N SER A 36 2.19 -10.83 -18.09
CA SER A 36 3.04 -11.63 -17.19
C SER A 36 2.77 -11.33 -15.72
N ALA A 37 2.72 -10.05 -15.35
CA ALA A 37 2.39 -9.59 -14.00
C ALA A 37 0.98 -10.05 -13.61
N ARG A 38 -0.01 -9.78 -14.47
CA ARG A 38 -1.41 -10.20 -14.26
C ARG A 38 -1.53 -11.70 -14.02
N LYS A 39 -0.82 -12.52 -14.80
CA LYS A 39 -0.83 -13.98 -14.65
C LYS A 39 -0.29 -14.41 -13.29
N LEU A 40 0.77 -13.79 -12.79
CA LEU A 40 1.36 -14.08 -11.48
C LEU A 40 0.41 -13.68 -10.35
N LEU A 41 -0.17 -12.48 -10.42
CA LEU A 41 -1.11 -11.98 -9.40
C LEU A 41 -2.38 -12.84 -9.33
N LEU A 42 -2.95 -13.23 -10.48
CA LEU A 42 -4.07 -14.16 -10.52
C LEU A 42 -3.68 -15.54 -9.95
N ARG A 43 -2.44 -15.98 -10.20
CA ARG A 43 -1.94 -17.23 -9.62
C ARG A 43 -1.83 -17.16 -8.09
N ALA A 44 -1.43 -16.02 -7.54
CA ALA A 44 -1.44 -15.79 -6.09
C ALA A 44 -2.86 -15.96 -5.51
N LEU A 45 -3.86 -15.33 -6.13
CA LEU A 45 -5.27 -15.45 -5.73
C LEU A 45 -5.79 -16.89 -5.84
N ASP A 46 -5.47 -17.59 -6.93
CA ASP A 46 -5.85 -18.99 -7.10
C ASP A 46 -5.22 -19.89 -6.04
N THR A 47 -3.96 -19.67 -5.70
CA THR A 47 -3.28 -20.41 -4.63
C THR A 47 -3.94 -20.17 -3.27
N LEU A 48 -4.37 -18.93 -2.96
CA LEU A 48 -5.11 -18.64 -1.72
C LEU A 48 -6.48 -19.34 -1.66
N ARG A 49 -7.14 -19.57 -2.81
CA ARG A 49 -8.42 -20.30 -2.88
C ARG A 49 -8.32 -21.77 -2.49
N GLU A 50 -7.11 -22.34 -2.49
CA GLU A 50 -6.86 -23.71 -1.99
C GLU A 50 -6.96 -23.81 -0.46
N LEU A 51 -6.93 -22.67 0.25
CA LEU A 51 -7.14 -22.64 1.70
C LEU A 51 -8.59 -22.96 2.07
N PRO A 52 -8.83 -23.75 3.14
CA PRO A 52 -10.13 -23.81 3.80
C PRO A 52 -10.62 -22.41 4.18
N GLU A 53 -11.93 -22.22 4.15
CA GLU A 53 -12.57 -20.91 4.38
C GLU A 53 -12.05 -20.18 5.62
N GLN A 54 -11.95 -20.86 6.76
CA GLN A 54 -11.47 -20.26 8.01
C GLN A 54 -10.01 -19.76 7.89
N ALA A 55 -9.16 -20.46 7.14
CA ALA A 55 -7.78 -20.06 6.91
C ALA A 55 -7.64 -18.97 5.85
N ARG A 56 -8.52 -18.98 4.85
CA ARG A 56 -8.57 -17.99 3.76
C ARG A 56 -8.96 -16.60 4.27
N CYS A 57 -9.81 -16.55 5.30
CA CYS A 57 -10.19 -15.31 5.96
C CYS A 57 -9.22 -14.88 7.08
N GLY A 58 -8.15 -15.63 7.32
CA GLY A 58 -7.14 -15.29 8.32
C GLY A 58 -6.26 -14.10 7.91
N PRO A 59 -5.59 -13.42 8.86
CA PRO A 59 -4.90 -12.15 8.62
C PRO A 59 -3.88 -12.20 7.47
N SER A 60 -3.02 -13.21 7.44
CA SER A 60 -2.00 -13.34 6.39
C SER A 60 -2.61 -13.61 5.01
N ALA A 61 -3.68 -14.42 4.94
CA ALA A 61 -4.34 -14.73 3.68
C ALA A 61 -5.10 -13.51 3.15
N SER A 62 -5.82 -12.81 4.03
CA SER A 62 -6.53 -11.56 3.73
C SER A 62 -5.56 -10.47 3.28
N LEU A 63 -4.39 -10.33 3.90
CA LEU A 63 -3.36 -9.36 3.45
C LEU A 63 -2.90 -9.70 2.03
N LEU A 64 -2.50 -10.94 1.76
CA LEU A 64 -2.03 -11.35 0.43
C LEU A 64 -3.13 -11.23 -0.64
N GLU A 65 -4.39 -11.54 -0.31
CA GLU A 65 -5.52 -11.37 -1.20
C GLU A 65 -5.72 -9.88 -1.56
N GLY A 66 -5.68 -9.02 -0.54
CA GLY A 66 -5.80 -7.58 -0.69
C GLY A 66 -4.69 -6.97 -1.54
N GLU A 67 -3.44 -7.31 -1.24
CA GLU A 67 -2.27 -6.85 -2.00
C GLU A 67 -2.30 -7.33 -3.46
N ALA A 68 -2.71 -8.57 -3.73
CA ALA A 68 -2.83 -9.08 -5.09
C ALA A 68 -3.94 -8.36 -5.89
N LEU A 69 -5.10 -8.12 -5.28
CA LEU A 69 -6.19 -7.36 -5.90
C LEU A 69 -5.79 -5.91 -6.14
N ARG A 70 -5.08 -5.31 -5.18
CA ARG A 70 -4.47 -4.00 -5.31
C ARG A 70 -3.53 -3.98 -6.52
N ALA A 71 -2.54 -4.86 -6.58
CA ALA A 71 -1.61 -4.92 -7.73
C ALA A 71 -2.32 -5.20 -9.07
N LEU A 72 -3.48 -5.86 -9.07
CA LEU A 72 -4.32 -6.10 -10.25
C LEU A 72 -5.13 -4.88 -10.71
N GLY A 73 -5.18 -3.83 -9.90
CA GLY A 73 -5.97 -2.63 -10.15
C GLY A 73 -7.43 -2.73 -9.72
N ASP A 74 -7.81 -3.81 -9.04
CA ASP A 74 -9.16 -4.05 -8.54
C ASP A 74 -9.34 -3.41 -7.16
N TRP A 75 -9.18 -2.08 -7.10
CA TRP A 75 -9.07 -1.30 -5.85
C TRP A 75 -10.26 -1.52 -4.90
N ASP A 76 -11.49 -1.52 -5.42
CA ASP A 76 -12.69 -1.78 -4.61
C ASP A 76 -12.70 -3.19 -4.02
N ALA A 77 -12.26 -4.19 -4.79
CA ALA A 77 -12.22 -5.58 -4.34
C ALA A 77 -11.09 -5.82 -3.33
N ALA A 78 -10.01 -5.03 -3.38
CA ALA A 78 -8.89 -5.10 -2.44
C ALA A 78 -9.27 -4.62 -1.03
N LEU A 79 -10.21 -3.68 -0.89
CA LEU A 79 -10.55 -3.08 0.40
C LEU A 79 -11.05 -4.08 1.46
N PRO A 80 -12.05 -4.95 1.21
CA PRO A 80 -12.52 -5.90 2.21
C PRO A 80 -11.44 -6.86 2.78
N PRO A 81 -10.58 -7.51 1.96
CA PRO A 81 -9.46 -8.29 2.49
C PRO A 81 -8.44 -7.46 3.27
N LEU A 82 -8.10 -6.25 2.81
CA LEU A 82 -7.15 -5.40 3.55
C LEU A 82 -7.72 -4.94 4.90
N HIS A 83 -9.01 -4.57 4.96
CA HIS A 83 -9.67 -4.24 6.22
C HIS A 83 -9.68 -5.43 7.19
N ARG A 84 -10.00 -6.65 6.71
CA ARG A 84 -9.90 -7.87 7.55
C ARG A 84 -8.49 -8.08 8.10
N ALA A 85 -7.44 -7.79 7.31
CA ALA A 85 -6.06 -7.90 7.76
C ALA A 85 -5.73 -6.86 8.84
N ALA A 86 -6.15 -5.60 8.65
CA ALA A 86 -5.95 -4.52 9.59
C ALA A 86 -6.76 -4.69 10.89
N GLU A 87 -7.99 -5.20 10.83
CA GLU A 87 -8.82 -5.50 12.00
C GLU A 87 -8.23 -6.64 12.85
N ALA A 88 -7.63 -7.63 12.19
CA ALA A 88 -7.01 -8.77 12.87
C ALA A 88 -5.68 -8.38 13.55
N ASP A 89 -4.93 -7.45 12.97
CA ASP A 89 -3.71 -6.90 13.55
C ASP A 89 -3.50 -5.46 13.08
N ALA A 90 -3.91 -4.52 13.94
CA ALA A 90 -3.82 -3.09 13.66
C ALA A 90 -2.38 -2.57 13.53
N SER A 91 -1.38 -3.37 13.93
CA SER A 91 0.04 -3.03 13.78
C SER A 91 0.61 -3.36 12.40
N ARG A 92 -0.16 -4.03 11.54
CA ARG A 92 0.24 -4.30 10.15
C ARG A 92 0.09 -3.05 9.28
N ILE A 93 1.15 -2.27 9.29
CA ILE A 93 1.34 -1.09 8.44
C ILE A 93 1.10 -1.38 6.95
N GLU A 94 1.41 -2.58 6.46
CA GLU A 94 1.16 -2.97 5.07
C GLU A 94 -0.33 -2.94 4.72
N ALA A 95 -1.21 -3.39 5.63
CA ALA A 95 -2.65 -3.38 5.40
C ALA A 95 -3.19 -1.95 5.30
N TRP A 96 -2.78 -1.06 6.21
CA TRP A 96 -3.16 0.35 6.20
C TRP A 96 -2.63 1.11 4.99
N LEU A 97 -1.39 0.83 4.60
CA LEU A 97 -0.79 1.37 3.38
C LEU A 97 -1.58 0.94 2.14
N GLY A 98 -1.92 -0.35 2.04
CA GLY A 98 -2.73 -0.91 0.97
C GLY A 98 -4.12 -0.26 0.89
N ILE A 99 -4.80 -0.08 2.03
CA ILE A 99 -6.11 0.59 2.12
C ILE A 99 -5.98 2.04 1.63
N GLY A 100 -5.01 2.78 2.14
CA GLY A 100 -4.76 4.17 1.74
C GLY A 100 -4.53 4.30 0.24
N TRP A 101 -3.72 3.41 -0.35
CA TRP A 101 -3.46 3.43 -1.79
C TRP A 101 -4.72 3.13 -2.61
N CYS A 102 -5.49 2.11 -2.24
CA CYS A 102 -6.75 1.79 -2.92
C CYS A 102 -7.74 2.96 -2.86
N LEU A 103 -7.93 3.55 -1.67
CA LEU A 103 -8.83 4.70 -1.49
C LEU A 103 -8.37 5.91 -2.30
N LYS A 104 -7.06 6.20 -2.37
CA LYS A 104 -6.52 7.26 -3.23
C LYS A 104 -6.84 7.00 -4.70
N ARG A 105 -6.65 5.77 -5.19
CA ARG A 105 -6.97 5.38 -6.58
C ARG A 105 -8.47 5.47 -6.90
N LEU A 106 -9.32 5.30 -5.90
CA LEU A 106 -10.77 5.48 -5.99
C LEU A 106 -11.23 6.95 -5.83
N GLY A 107 -10.30 7.90 -5.64
CA GLY A 107 -10.62 9.31 -5.41
C GLY A 107 -11.18 9.63 -4.02
N ARG A 108 -11.14 8.66 -3.09
CA ARG A 108 -11.64 8.77 -1.70
C ARG A 108 -10.54 9.28 -0.77
N LEU A 109 -10.01 10.47 -1.08
CA LEU A 109 -8.78 10.98 -0.49
C LEU A 109 -8.86 11.20 1.04
N THR A 110 -10.00 11.67 1.55
CA THR A 110 -10.22 11.85 3.00
C THR A 110 -10.10 10.52 3.75
N GLU A 111 -10.66 9.46 3.19
CA GLU A 111 -10.60 8.12 3.79
C GLU A 111 -9.21 7.51 3.65
N ALA A 112 -8.50 7.81 2.55
CA ALA A 112 -7.11 7.40 2.36
C ALA A 112 -6.19 7.99 3.44
N ILE A 113 -6.35 9.27 3.76
CA ILE A 113 -5.62 9.94 4.85
C ILE A 113 -5.93 9.27 6.20
N ALA A 114 -7.21 9.06 6.50
CA ALA A 114 -7.62 8.40 7.75
C ALA A 114 -7.04 6.99 7.90
N ALA A 115 -6.95 6.22 6.81
CA ALA A 115 -6.33 4.90 6.82
C ALA A 115 -4.82 4.95 7.17
N LEU A 116 -4.08 5.92 6.64
CA LEU A 116 -2.67 6.08 6.97
C LEU A 116 -2.46 6.61 8.40
N ASP A 117 -3.34 7.47 8.90
CA ASP A 117 -3.34 7.92 10.31
C ASP A 117 -3.56 6.74 11.28
N HIS A 118 -4.43 5.79 10.93
CA HIS A 118 -4.57 4.54 11.68
C HIS A 118 -3.27 3.73 11.69
N GLY A 119 -2.59 3.60 10.55
CA GLY A 119 -1.28 2.96 10.48
C GLY A 119 -0.22 3.63 11.36
N LEU A 120 -0.18 4.97 11.35
CA LEU A 120 0.74 5.74 12.19
C LEU A 120 0.43 5.64 13.69
N THR A 121 -0.82 5.34 14.07
CA THR A 121 -1.15 5.10 15.48
C THR A 121 -0.36 3.92 16.04
N ALA A 122 -0.14 2.88 15.22
CA ALA A 122 0.67 1.72 15.62
C ALA A 122 2.16 1.90 15.36
N SER A 123 2.55 2.68 14.34
CA SER A 123 3.96 2.95 14.00
C SER A 123 4.18 4.44 13.68
N PRO A 124 4.33 5.29 14.71
CA PRO A 124 4.32 6.76 14.56
C PRO A 124 5.48 7.34 13.72
N GLN A 125 6.52 6.55 13.49
CA GLN A 125 7.72 6.95 12.75
C GLN A 125 7.92 6.11 11.49
N GLU A 126 6.87 5.46 10.98
CA GLU A 126 6.97 4.68 9.74
C GLU A 126 7.09 5.63 8.54
N PRO A 127 8.27 5.75 7.90
CA PRO A 127 8.52 6.81 6.94
C PRO A 127 7.72 6.64 5.65
N ILE A 128 7.38 5.40 5.24
CA ILE A 128 6.53 5.19 4.06
C ILE A 128 5.10 5.70 4.28
N LEU A 129 4.55 5.57 5.50
CA LEU A 129 3.23 6.11 5.81
C LEU A 129 3.25 7.65 5.85
N LEU A 130 4.30 8.23 6.46
CA LEU A 130 4.50 9.68 6.47
C LEU A 130 4.63 10.25 5.06
N TYR A 131 5.41 9.59 4.19
CA TYR A 131 5.55 10.01 2.80
C TYR A 131 4.22 9.98 2.04
N ASN A 132 3.45 8.89 2.16
CA ASN A 132 2.15 8.80 1.48
C ASN A 132 1.12 9.80 2.05
N LEU A 133 1.13 10.07 3.36
CA LEU A 133 0.33 11.15 3.94
C LEU A 133 0.69 12.51 3.36
N ALA A 134 1.99 12.77 3.14
CA ALA A 134 2.42 14.00 2.48
C ALA A 134 1.86 14.13 1.06
N CYS A 135 1.93 13.05 0.27
CA CYS A 135 1.33 12.98 -1.06
C CYS A 135 -0.18 13.27 -0.99
N TYR A 136 -0.91 12.63 -0.08
CA TYR A 136 -2.36 12.76 -0.02
C TYR A 136 -2.80 14.12 0.51
N HIS A 137 -2.07 14.72 1.46
CA HIS A 137 -2.32 16.08 1.90
C HIS A 137 -2.01 17.12 0.84
N SER A 138 -0.98 16.90 0.01
CA SER A 138 -0.68 17.74 -1.16
C SER A 138 -1.86 17.75 -2.14
N LEU A 139 -2.35 16.56 -2.50
CA LEU A 139 -3.55 16.41 -3.35
C LEU A 139 -4.81 17.02 -2.74
N ALA A 140 -4.94 16.99 -1.40
CA ALA A 140 -6.06 17.60 -0.68
C ALA A 140 -5.94 19.12 -0.52
N GLY A 141 -4.82 19.72 -0.95
CA GLY A 141 -4.53 21.14 -0.79
C GLY A 141 -4.14 21.56 0.64
N ASN A 142 -3.92 20.60 1.54
CA ASN A 142 -3.43 20.88 2.90
C ASN A 142 -1.90 20.97 2.90
N VAL A 143 -1.39 22.07 2.33
CA VAL A 143 0.05 22.30 2.18
C VAL A 143 0.81 22.21 3.51
N PRO A 144 0.35 22.82 4.64
CA PRO A 144 1.06 22.70 5.91
C PRO A 144 1.28 21.24 6.36
N ALA A 145 0.23 20.41 6.32
CA ALA A 145 0.35 19.01 6.70
C ALA A 145 1.24 18.21 5.72
N ALA A 146 1.13 18.49 4.42
CA ALA A 146 1.96 17.84 3.41
C ALA A 146 3.46 18.07 3.68
N ILE A 147 3.85 19.32 3.95
CA ILE A 147 5.24 19.67 4.27
C ILE A 147 5.68 19.03 5.59
N GLU A 148 4.83 19.04 6.62
CA GLU A 148 5.18 18.45 7.92
C GLU A 148 5.48 16.95 7.80
N HIS A 149 4.58 16.19 7.17
CA HIS A 149 4.77 14.76 6.99
C HIS A 149 5.95 14.43 6.08
N LEU A 150 6.14 15.19 4.98
CA LEU A 150 7.29 15.00 4.09
C LEU A 150 8.62 15.25 4.80
N THR A 151 8.68 16.31 5.61
CA THR A 151 9.88 16.65 6.39
C THR A 151 10.22 15.52 7.36
N LYS A 152 9.22 14.98 8.05
CA LYS A 152 9.41 13.84 8.96
C LYS A 152 9.90 12.61 8.20
N ALA A 153 9.28 12.25 7.08
CA ALA A 153 9.68 11.12 6.26
C ALA A 153 11.16 11.23 5.81
N ILE A 154 11.55 12.39 5.25
CA ILE A 154 12.93 12.65 4.79
C ILE A 154 13.93 12.69 5.95
N SER A 155 13.51 13.13 7.14
CA SER A 155 14.40 13.14 8.32
C SER A 155 14.73 11.73 8.83
N ILE A 156 13.85 10.76 8.58
CA ILE A 156 14.02 9.36 8.98
C ILE A 156 14.75 8.57 7.89
N ASP A 157 14.36 8.79 6.63
CA ASP A 157 14.96 8.16 5.45
C ASP A 157 15.06 9.18 4.31
N ASP A 158 16.27 9.62 4.03
CA ASP A 158 16.54 10.70 3.07
C ASP A 158 16.22 10.32 1.62
N ARG A 159 16.13 9.02 1.30
CA ARG A 159 15.76 8.52 -0.03
C ARG A 159 14.37 8.97 -0.46
N PHE A 160 13.48 9.29 0.48
CA PHE A 160 12.17 9.87 0.14
C PHE A 160 12.29 11.23 -0.56
N ARG A 161 13.38 11.96 -0.35
CA ARG A 161 13.67 13.22 -1.06
C ARG A 161 13.78 12.98 -2.56
N ASP A 162 14.50 11.92 -2.96
CA ASP A 162 14.76 11.61 -4.37
C ASP A 162 13.47 11.28 -5.14
N LEU A 163 12.47 10.73 -4.44
CA LEU A 163 11.16 10.40 -5.03
C LEU A 163 10.32 11.65 -5.36
N THR A 164 10.54 12.77 -4.65
CA THR A 164 9.68 13.97 -4.78
C THR A 164 9.73 14.64 -6.16
N GLY A 165 10.86 14.49 -6.88
CA GLY A 165 11.02 15.06 -8.22
C GLY A 165 10.08 14.44 -9.26
N MET A 166 9.85 13.12 -9.16
CA MET A 166 9.03 12.36 -10.11
C MET A 166 7.59 12.15 -9.63
N GLU A 167 7.35 12.23 -8.32
CA GLU A 167 6.04 12.02 -7.73
C GLU A 167 5.08 13.18 -8.07
N ARG A 168 4.04 12.86 -8.83
CA ARG A 168 3.06 13.83 -9.34
C ARG A 168 2.06 14.27 -8.28
N ASP A 169 1.93 13.50 -7.20
CA ASP A 169 1.08 13.89 -6.08
C ASP A 169 1.55 15.22 -5.43
N PHE A 170 2.80 15.63 -5.66
CA PHE A 170 3.34 16.92 -5.25
C PHE A 170 3.19 18.06 -6.26
N ASP A 171 2.67 17.82 -7.47
CA ASP A 171 2.43 18.87 -8.47
C ASP A 171 1.68 20.09 -7.92
N PRO A 172 0.64 19.94 -7.06
CA PRO A 172 -0.08 21.09 -6.48
C PRO A 172 0.79 22.01 -5.60
N ILE A 173 1.87 21.49 -5.03
CA ILE A 173 2.72 22.21 -4.06
C ILE A 173 4.18 22.37 -4.53
N ARG A 174 4.50 21.94 -5.76
CA ARG A 174 5.88 21.84 -6.28
C ARG A 174 6.64 23.17 -6.25
N SER A 175 5.93 24.28 -6.42
CA SER A 175 6.49 25.63 -6.36
C SER A 175 6.39 26.32 -4.98
N ASP A 176 5.84 25.65 -3.95
CA ASP A 176 5.77 26.23 -2.61
C ASP A 176 7.19 26.36 -2.03
N PRO A 177 7.61 27.54 -1.51
CA PRO A 177 8.96 27.74 -0.99
C PRO A 177 9.34 26.75 0.12
N ARG A 178 8.38 26.28 0.93
CA ARG A 178 8.63 25.29 1.98
C ARG A 178 8.87 23.90 1.40
N PHE A 179 8.17 23.55 0.32
CA PHE A 179 8.41 22.31 -0.43
C PHE A 179 9.81 22.31 -1.05
N VAL A 180 10.17 23.39 -1.72
CA VAL A 180 11.51 23.58 -2.30
C VAL A 180 12.60 23.51 -1.23
N ALA A 181 12.38 24.15 -0.08
CA ALA A 181 13.33 24.11 1.04
C ALA A 181 13.52 22.69 1.61
N VAL A 182 12.45 21.90 1.73
CA VAL A 182 12.52 20.54 2.27
C VAL A 182 13.07 19.53 1.27
N THR A 183 12.84 19.73 -0.03
CA THR A 183 13.24 18.78 -1.08
C THR A 183 14.57 19.12 -1.75
N HIS A 184 14.97 20.39 -1.74
CA HIS A 184 16.08 20.95 -2.53
C HIS A 184 15.88 20.83 -4.05
N LEU A 185 14.64 20.63 -4.51
CA LEU A 185 14.33 20.65 -5.94
C LEU A 185 14.52 22.05 -6.51
N THR A 186 15.13 22.13 -7.68
CA THR A 186 15.15 23.35 -8.48
C THR A 186 13.91 23.32 -9.38
N VAL A 187 13.07 24.35 -9.25
CA VAL A 187 11.79 24.49 -9.98
C VAL A 187 11.99 25.30 -11.24
#